data_AF-A0A819KMA4-F1
#
_entry.id   AF-A0A819KMA4-F1
#
_cell.length_a   1.000
_cell.length_b   1.000
_cell.length_c   1.000
_cell.angle_alpha   90.00
_cell.angle_beta   90.00
_cell.angle_gamma   90.00
#
_symmetry.space_group_name_H-M   'P 1'
#
loop_
_entity.id
_entity.type
_entity.pdbx_description
1 polymer ?
#
loop_
_entity_poly.entity_id
_entity_poly.type
_entity_poly.pdbx_seq_one_letter_code
_entity_poly.pdbx_strand_id
1 'polypeptide(L)'
;MEYFKGPSTGLPYDIPHAPNPPENFDLSQMTPFGARLFTEVLTCSSSNPKVKKTKSTVYSKPNITNGTKFIRMQLNEKTLPLHTIGCPVRSDGLCSLEDFLVATAKTNEEAQYAAACFGDYAAKKLITSQVSNGNLDLTDAARK
;
A
#
# COMPACT_ATOMS: atom_id res chain seq x y z
N MET A 1 3.83 -4.90 10.46
CA MET A 1 2.45 -4.61 10.89
C MET A 1 2.20 -4.87 12.39
N GLU A 2 3.21 -5.26 13.18
CA GLU A 2 3.01 -5.49 14.62
C GLU A 2 2.67 -4.22 15.41
N TYR A 3 3.09 -3.05 14.94
CA TYR A 3 2.78 -1.78 15.60
C TYR A 3 1.28 -1.44 15.65
N PHE A 4 0.51 -1.91 14.67
CA PHE A 4 -0.95 -1.73 14.64
C PHE A 4 -1.71 -2.90 15.30
N LYS A 5 -0.99 -3.91 15.82
CA LYS A 5 -1.57 -4.95 16.67
C LYS A 5 -1.65 -4.43 18.10
N GLY A 6 -2.55 -3.46 18.33
CA GLY A 6 -2.89 -3.05 19.68
C GLY A 6 -3.64 -4.16 20.43
N PRO A 7 -3.58 -4.20 21.78
CA PRO A 7 -4.50 -5.02 22.56
C PRO A 7 -5.97 -4.71 22.18
N SER A 8 -6.91 -5.59 22.55
CA SER A 8 -8.35 -5.38 22.28
C SER A 8 -8.92 -4.09 22.87
N THR A 9 -8.14 -3.41 23.72
CA THR A 9 -8.43 -2.12 24.36
C THR A 9 -7.94 -0.90 23.58
N GLY A 10 -7.34 -1.07 22.40
CA GLY A 10 -6.84 0.02 21.55
C GLY A 10 -5.33 0.24 21.66
N LEU A 11 -4.81 1.20 20.90
CA LEU A 11 -3.40 1.59 20.96
C LEU A 11 -3.11 2.27 22.32
N PRO A 12 -1.97 1.97 22.96
CA PRO A 12 -1.60 2.61 24.22
C PRO A 12 -1.48 4.13 24.02
N TYR A 13 -2.19 4.90 24.85
CA TYR A 13 -2.20 6.37 24.82
C TYR A 13 -0.98 6.99 25.50
N ASP A 14 -0.38 6.29 26.46
CA ASP A 14 0.81 6.73 27.19
C ASP A 14 2.05 6.01 26.65
N ILE A 15 2.66 6.61 25.63
CA ILE A 15 3.94 6.16 25.08
C ILE A 15 4.97 7.25 25.38
N PRO A 16 5.94 7.01 26.27
CA PRO A 16 6.84 8.06 26.75
C PRO A 16 7.76 8.62 25.65
N HIS A 17 7.96 7.86 24.57
CA HIS A 17 8.73 8.24 23.40
C HIS A 17 8.12 7.59 22.15
N ALA A 18 8.42 8.13 20.98
CA ALA A 18 8.04 7.48 19.72
C ALA A 18 8.65 6.06 19.70
N PRO A 19 7.83 5.01 19.48
CA PRO A 19 8.33 3.65 19.35
C PRO A 19 9.29 3.60 18.16
N ASN A 20 10.35 2.80 18.29
CA ASN A 20 11.35 2.65 17.22
C ASN A 20 10.63 2.34 15.90
N PRO A 21 10.77 3.19 14.87
CA PRO A 21 10.06 2.98 13.62
C PRO A 21 10.45 1.61 13.06
N PRO A 22 9.52 0.87 12.44
CA PRO A 22 9.88 -0.32 11.70
C PRO A 22 10.95 0.07 10.67
N GLU A 23 11.99 -0.74 10.48
CA GLU A 23 13.07 -0.46 9.52
C GLU A 23 12.55 -0.11 8.11
N ASN A 24 11.33 -0.53 7.79
CA ASN A 24 10.71 -0.45 6.47
C ASN A 24 9.57 0.57 6.36
N PHE A 25 9.30 1.38 7.40
CA PHE A 25 8.24 2.40 7.36
C PHE A 25 8.78 3.76 7.80
N ASP A 26 9.02 4.63 6.82
CA ASP A 26 9.42 6.03 7.02
C ASP A 26 8.44 6.94 6.28
N LEU A 27 7.63 7.67 7.04
CA LEU A 27 6.59 8.55 6.50
C LEU A 27 7.19 9.63 5.56
N SER A 28 8.39 10.13 5.88
CA SER A 28 9.07 11.15 5.06
C SER A 28 9.49 10.62 3.68
N GLN A 29 9.71 9.31 3.57
CA GLN A 29 10.06 8.62 2.31
C GLN A 29 8.83 8.11 1.57
N MET A 30 7.71 7.91 2.26
CA MET A 30 6.47 7.41 1.66
C MET A 30 5.59 8.54 1.12
N THR A 31 5.27 9.52 1.96
CA THR A 31 4.32 10.59 1.64
C THR A 31 4.89 12.00 1.88
N PRO A 32 6.04 12.37 1.27
CA PRO A 32 6.48 13.76 1.24
C PRO A 32 5.52 14.65 0.43
N PHE A 33 5.72 15.97 0.47
CA PHE A 33 4.98 16.87 -0.42
C PHE A 33 5.26 16.51 -1.88
N GLY A 34 4.19 16.27 -2.65
CA GLY A 34 4.29 15.80 -4.04
C GLY A 34 4.64 14.32 -4.19
N ALA A 35 4.42 13.51 -3.15
CA ALA A 35 4.60 12.07 -3.22
C ALA A 35 3.83 11.44 -4.40
N ARG A 36 4.44 10.44 -5.02
CA ARG A 36 3.85 9.73 -6.17
C ARG A 36 4.13 8.24 -6.11
N LEU A 37 3.09 7.47 -6.37
CA LEU A 37 3.15 6.02 -6.55
C LEU A 37 2.76 5.71 -8.00
N PHE A 38 3.70 5.13 -8.75
CA PHE A 38 3.45 4.65 -10.10
C PHE A 38 3.31 3.14 -10.09
N THR A 39 2.27 2.64 -10.76
CA THR A 39 2.11 1.23 -11.09
C THR A 39 2.22 1.10 -12.59
N GLU A 40 3.24 0.39 -13.05
CA GLU A 40 3.58 0.30 -14.47
C GLU A 40 3.43 -1.14 -14.94
N VAL A 41 2.67 -1.33 -16.02
CA VAL A 41 2.62 -2.59 -16.75
C VAL A 41 3.56 -2.49 -17.95
N LEU A 42 4.56 -3.35 -17.97
CA LEU A 42 5.60 -3.39 -18.98
C LEU A 42 5.44 -4.64 -19.83
N THR A 43 5.60 -4.49 -21.15
CA THR A 43 5.66 -5.63 -22.07
C THR A 43 7.10 -5.82 -22.51
N CYS A 44 7.69 -6.98 -22.22
CA CYS A 44 9.07 -7.32 -22.55
C CYS A 44 9.12 -8.45 -23.58
N SER A 45 10.05 -8.38 -24.54
CA SER A 45 10.25 -9.45 -25.55
C SER A 45 10.84 -10.74 -24.98
N SER A 46 11.39 -10.70 -23.77
CA SER A 46 11.97 -11.86 -23.08
C SER A 46 11.27 -12.10 -21.75
N SER A 47 11.10 -13.37 -21.40
CA SER A 47 10.55 -13.82 -20.11
C SER A 47 11.50 -13.61 -18.92
N ASN A 48 12.79 -13.37 -19.18
CA ASN A 48 13.76 -13.03 -18.14
C ASN A 48 14.62 -11.83 -18.59
N PRO A 49 14.06 -10.61 -18.58
CA PRO A 49 14.80 -9.42 -18.97
C PRO A 49 16.02 -9.24 -18.06
N LYS A 50 17.17 -8.93 -18.66
CA LYS A 50 18.40 -8.66 -17.91
C LYS A 50 18.34 -7.24 -17.33
N VAL A 51 18.72 -7.10 -16.07
CA VAL A 51 18.81 -5.81 -15.39
C VAL A 51 19.82 -4.92 -16.12
N LYS A 52 19.38 -3.77 -16.62
CA LYS A 52 20.27 -2.73 -17.15
C LYS A 52 20.61 -1.75 -16.02
N LYS A 53 21.90 -1.64 -15.69
CA LYS A 53 22.39 -0.72 -14.65
C LYS A 53 22.39 0.74 -15.10
N THR A 54 22.41 0.97 -16.42
CA THR A 54 22.39 2.30 -17.02
C THR A 54 20.96 2.78 -17.23
N LYS A 55 20.63 3.94 -16.65
CA LYS A 55 19.36 4.63 -16.91
C LYS A 55 19.36 5.10 -18.36
N SER A 56 18.41 4.64 -19.16
CA SER A 56 18.23 5.08 -20.54
C SER A 56 16.74 5.29 -20.80
N THR A 57 16.36 6.53 -21.10
CA THR A 57 15.02 6.88 -21.56
C THR A 57 15.02 6.81 -23.09
N VAL A 58 14.64 5.64 -23.63
CA VAL A 58 14.45 5.49 -25.08
C VAL A 58 12.98 5.68 -25.38
N TYR A 59 12.61 6.83 -25.96
CA TYR A 59 11.29 7.06 -26.53
C TYR A 59 11.20 6.40 -27.90
N SER A 60 11.18 5.08 -27.91
CA SER A 60 10.82 4.29 -29.08
C SER A 60 9.63 3.43 -28.71
N LYS A 61 8.68 3.27 -29.63
CA LYS A 61 7.60 2.29 -29.49
C LYS A 61 8.09 0.98 -30.12
N PRO A 62 8.71 0.05 -29.37
CA PRO A 62 9.11 -1.23 -29.93
C PRO A 62 7.85 -1.98 -30.37
N ASN A 63 7.88 -2.55 -31.58
CA ASN A 63 6.82 -3.42 -32.05
C ASN A 63 6.98 -4.81 -31.43
N ILE A 64 6.34 -5.02 -30.27
CA ILE A 64 6.36 -6.30 -29.53
C ILE A 64 5.00 -6.97 -29.71
N THR A 65 4.93 -7.99 -30.56
CA THR A 65 3.68 -8.73 -30.85
C THR A 65 3.38 -9.83 -29.85
N ASN A 66 4.40 -10.51 -29.31
CA ASN A 66 4.28 -11.61 -28.32
C ASN A 66 5.22 -11.39 -27.13
N GLY A 67 4.97 -10.33 -26.34
CA GLY A 67 5.78 -10.02 -25.17
C GLY A 67 5.19 -10.55 -23.86
N THR A 68 6.05 -10.92 -22.92
CA THR A 68 5.67 -11.23 -21.55
C THR A 68 5.33 -9.94 -20.81
N LYS A 69 4.22 -9.94 -20.07
CA LYS A 69 3.76 -8.78 -19.29
C LYS A 69 4.29 -8.86 -17.86
N PHE A 70 4.85 -7.75 -17.41
CA PHE A 70 5.33 -7.56 -16.06
C PHE A 70 4.65 -6.35 -15.44
N ILE A 71 4.59 -6.33 -14.11
CA ILE A 71 4.18 -5.18 -13.32
C ILE A 71 5.33 -4.77 -12.40
N ARG A 72 5.49 -3.47 -12.19
CA ARG A 72 6.34 -2.92 -11.14
C ARG A 72 5.66 -1.72 -10.50
N MET A 73 6.06 -1.44 -9.26
CA MET A 73 5.61 -0.26 -8.54
C MET A 73 6.81 0.61 -8.18
N GLN A 74 6.65 1.93 -8.30
CA GLN A 74 7.67 2.91 -7.95
C GLN A 74 7.06 3.94 -7.00
N LEU A 75 7.65 4.09 -5.81
CA LEU A 75 7.29 5.11 -4.84
C LEU A 75 8.38 6.17 -4.82
N ASN A 76 8.04 7.41 -5.19
CA ASN A 76 8.98 8.53 -5.21
C ASN A 76 10.28 8.20 -5.97
N GLU A 77 10.14 7.68 -7.20
CA GLU A 77 11.25 7.22 -8.07
C GLU A 77 12.05 6.00 -7.58
N LYS A 78 11.61 5.35 -6.49
CA LYS A 78 12.24 4.14 -5.98
C LYS A 78 11.39 2.93 -6.29
N THR A 79 11.98 1.95 -6.98
CA THR A 79 11.33 0.66 -7.24
C THR A 79 11.00 -0.03 -5.92
N LEU A 80 9.72 -0.37 -5.74
CA LEU A 80 9.25 -1.13 -4.58
C LEU A 80 9.44 -2.63 -4.83
N PRO A 81 10.03 -3.37 -3.87
CA PRO A 81 10.14 -4.81 -3.97
C PRO A 81 8.76 -5.47 -3.72
N LEU A 82 8.26 -6.24 -4.69
CA LEU A 82 6.92 -6.86 -4.63
C LEU A 82 6.92 -8.28 -4.02
N HIS A 83 8.03 -8.75 -3.47
CA HIS A 83 8.11 -10.13 -2.99
C HIS A 83 7.24 -10.40 -1.75
N THR A 84 6.94 -9.36 -0.96
CA THR A 84 6.06 -9.45 0.21
C THR A 84 4.59 -9.63 -0.15
N ILE A 85 4.23 -9.38 -1.41
CA ILE A 85 2.86 -9.51 -1.93
C ILE A 85 2.74 -10.70 -2.90
N GLY A 86 3.59 -11.72 -2.77
CA GLY A 86 3.47 -12.98 -3.52
C GLY A 86 4.24 -13.05 -4.83
N CYS A 87 5.06 -12.05 -5.17
CA CYS A 87 5.94 -12.11 -6.33
C CYS A 87 7.29 -12.78 -6.02
N PRO A 88 7.97 -13.39 -7.00
CA PRO A 88 9.35 -13.86 -6.81
C PRO A 88 10.32 -12.71 -6.47
N VAL A 89 11.36 -13.01 -5.69
CA VAL A 89 12.45 -12.05 -5.43
C VAL A 89 13.25 -11.83 -6.71
N ARG A 90 13.21 -10.62 -7.25
CA ARG A 90 13.99 -10.20 -8.43
C ARG A 90 14.70 -8.88 -8.18
N SER A 91 15.91 -8.76 -8.70
CA SER A 91 16.75 -7.56 -8.54
C SER A 91 16.31 -6.38 -9.41
N ASP A 92 15.48 -6.61 -10.44
CA ASP A 92 14.86 -5.56 -11.26
C ASP A 92 13.54 -5.03 -10.70
N GLY A 93 13.01 -5.66 -9.64
CA GLY A 93 11.71 -5.32 -9.04
C GLY A 93 10.51 -5.57 -9.96
N LEU A 94 10.69 -6.35 -11.03
CA LEU A 94 9.59 -6.79 -11.88
C LEU A 94 8.87 -7.99 -11.25
N CYS A 95 7.57 -8.09 -11.48
CA CYS A 95 6.77 -9.26 -11.18
C CYS A 95 5.97 -9.66 -12.42
N SER A 96 5.76 -10.96 -12.66
CA SER A 96 4.81 -11.38 -13.71
C SER A 96 3.45 -10.77 -13.42
N LEU A 97 2.78 -10.22 -14.45
CA LEU A 97 1.45 -9.66 -14.25
C LEU A 97 0.45 -10.72 -13.75
N GLU A 98 0.60 -11.97 -14.21
CA GLU A 98 -0.25 -13.08 -13.78
C GLU A 98 -0.05 -13.40 -12.30
N ASP A 99 1.19 -13.58 -11.86
CA ASP A 99 1.53 -13.87 -10.46
C ASP A 99 1.01 -12.77 -9.53
N PHE A 100 1.16 -11.50 -9.93
CA PHE A 100 0.65 -10.37 -9.17
C PHE A 100 -0.88 -10.40 -9.03
N LEU A 101 -1.61 -10.70 -10.12
CA LEU A 101 -3.07 -10.78 -10.09
C LEU A 101 -3.55 -11.94 -9.21
N VAL A 102 -2.88 -13.09 -9.27
CA VAL A 102 -3.17 -14.22 -8.40
C VAL A 102 -2.94 -13.87 -6.94
N ALA A 103 -1.81 -13.24 -6.62
CA ALA A 103 -1.45 -12.89 -5.26
C ALA A 103 -2.34 -11.80 -4.64
N THR A 104 -2.88 -10.91 -5.46
CA THR A 104 -3.77 -9.81 -5.02
C THR A 104 -5.27 -10.14 -5.15
N ALA A 105 -5.62 -11.33 -5.65
CA ALA A 105 -7.01 -11.70 -5.96
C ALA A 105 -7.96 -11.57 -4.75
N LYS A 106 -7.45 -11.86 -3.55
CA LYS A 106 -8.23 -11.83 -2.30
C LYS A 106 -8.12 -10.53 -1.53
N THR A 107 -7.28 -9.58 -1.94
CA THR A 107 -7.00 -8.38 -1.14
C THR A 107 -8.26 -7.56 -0.85
N ASN A 108 -9.17 -7.44 -1.82
CA ASN A 108 -10.44 -6.74 -1.61
C ASN A 108 -11.38 -7.46 -0.64
N GLU A 109 -11.42 -8.79 -0.69
CA GLU A 109 -12.21 -9.60 0.23
C GLU A 109 -11.64 -9.51 1.64
N GLU A 110 -10.32 -9.68 1.80
CA GLU A 110 -9.62 -9.62 3.08
C GLU A 110 -9.66 -8.23 3.71
N ALA A 111 -9.69 -7.17 2.89
CA ALA A 111 -9.85 -5.80 3.39
C ALA A 111 -11.19 -5.56 4.07
N GLN A 112 -12.22 -6.38 3.77
CA GLN A 112 -13.56 -6.30 4.37
C GLN A 112 -14.12 -4.87 4.43
N TYR A 113 -13.87 -4.06 3.38
CA TYR A 113 -14.13 -2.61 3.40
C TYR A 113 -15.55 -2.25 3.85
N ALA A 114 -16.55 -2.96 3.35
CA ALA A 114 -17.94 -2.70 3.69
C ALA A 114 -18.22 -2.96 5.18
N ALA A 115 -17.70 -4.05 5.73
CA ALA A 115 -17.83 -4.33 7.15
C ALA A 115 -17.06 -3.27 7.95
N ALA A 116 -15.77 -3.04 7.64
CA ALA A 116 -14.90 -2.11 8.37
C ALA A 116 -15.44 -0.66 8.43
N CYS A 117 -16.01 -0.16 7.34
CA CYS A 117 -16.50 1.22 7.26
C CYS A 117 -17.98 1.38 7.63
N PHE A 118 -18.82 0.39 7.34
CA PHE A 118 -20.29 0.53 7.47
C PHE A 118 -20.95 -0.47 8.41
N GLY A 119 -20.18 -1.41 8.96
CA GLY A 119 -20.63 -2.41 9.91
C GLY A 119 -21.29 -1.82 11.15
N ASP A 120 -22.10 -2.64 11.81
CA ASP A 120 -22.79 -2.25 13.04
C ASP A 120 -21.87 -2.44 14.25
N TYR A 121 -21.00 -1.46 14.47
CA TYR A 121 -20.09 -1.43 15.61
C TYR A 121 -20.71 -0.63 16.76
N ALA A 122 -20.44 -1.06 18.00
CA ALA A 122 -20.87 -0.32 19.19
C ALA A 122 -20.46 1.17 19.16
N ALA A 123 -19.30 1.47 18.56
CA ALA A 123 -18.84 2.84 18.32
C ALA A 123 -19.77 3.63 17.38
N LYS A 124 -20.31 3.05 16.31
CA LYS A 124 -21.29 3.72 15.42
C LYS A 124 -22.54 4.19 16.17
N LYS A 125 -22.91 3.49 17.24
CA LYS A 125 -24.01 3.87 18.13
C LYS A 125 -23.65 5.01 19.09
N LEU A 126 -22.36 5.23 19.35
CA LEU A 126 -21.81 6.28 20.22
C LEU A 126 -21.37 7.53 19.44
N ILE A 127 -21.05 7.38 18.14
CA ILE A 127 -20.69 8.48 17.24
C ILE A 127 -21.99 9.05 16.68
N THR A 128 -22.60 9.97 17.43
CA THR A 128 -23.84 10.67 17.04
C THR A 128 -23.59 11.97 16.27
N SER A 129 -22.34 12.42 16.20
CA SER A 129 -21.91 13.68 15.58
C SER A 129 -20.79 13.45 14.56
N GLN A 130 -20.54 14.45 13.71
CA GLN A 130 -19.43 14.41 12.76
C GLN A 130 -18.09 14.49 13.50
N VAL A 131 -17.16 13.60 13.14
CA VAL A 131 -15.76 13.70 13.57
C VAL A 131 -15.11 14.85 12.80
N SER A 132 -14.80 15.95 13.47
CA SER A 132 -14.03 17.07 12.91
C SER A 132 -12.61 17.02 13.45
N ASN A 133 -11.61 17.14 12.56
CA ASN A 133 -10.19 17.13 12.91
C ASN A 133 -9.72 15.90 13.71
N GLY A 134 -10.34 14.73 13.51
CA GLY A 134 -9.96 13.48 14.17
C GLY A 134 -10.43 13.35 15.62
N ASN A 135 -11.22 14.30 16.13
CA ASN A 135 -11.84 14.21 17.44
C ASN A 135 -13.35 14.01 17.32
N LEU A 136 -13.89 13.18 18.19
CA LEU A 136 -15.33 13.05 18.37
C LEU A 136 -15.83 14.29 19.10
N ASP A 137 -16.71 15.06 18.45
CA ASP A 137 -17.37 16.19 19.09
C ASP A 137 -18.49 15.66 20.00
N LEU A 138 -18.16 15.47 21.28
CA LEU A 138 -19.08 14.92 22.29
C LEU A 138 -20.15 15.94 22.74
N THR A 139 -20.16 17.16 22.20
CA THR A 139 -21.10 18.21 22.64
C THR A 139 -22.56 17.95 22.26
N ASP A 140 -22.83 17.05 21.32
CA ASP A 140 -24.19 16.63 20.96
C ASP A 140 -24.69 15.37 21.70
N ALA A 141 -23.82 14.67 22.45
CA ALA A 141 -24.23 13.50 23.24
C ALA A 141 -24.92 13.87 24.57
N ALA A 142 -24.77 15.11 25.04
CA ALA A 142 -25.39 15.61 26.27
C ALA A 142 -26.77 16.26 26.06
N ARG A 143 -27.29 16.26 24.82
CA ARG A 143 -28.56 16.90 24.45
C ARG A 143 -29.65 15.86 24.16
N LYS A 144 -29.91 14.96 25.11
CA LYS A 144 -31.14 14.16 25.17
C LYS A 144 -31.40 13.64 26.58
#